data_AF-A0A9P8ICS0-F1
#
_entry.id   AF-A0A9P8ICS0-F1
#
_cell.length_a   1.000
_cell.length_b   1.000
_cell.length_c   1.000
_cell.angle_alpha   90.00
_cell.angle_beta   90.00
_cell.angle_gamma   90.00
#
_symmetry.space_group_name_H-M   'P 1'
#
loop_
_entity.id
_entity.type
_entity.pdbx_description
1 polymer ?
#
loop_
_entity_poly.entity_id
_entity_poly.type
_entity_poly.pdbx_seq_one_letter_code
_entity_poly.pdbx_strand_id
1 'polypeptide(L)'
;MIRTPQTDRKWSPLQPQRASVATLTGSLLHSWVAVTRGAIIRGLEKDRNNSIKIHRCRRSYGISVSQPWSSFKHSLEDEYDDPFDGEKKAKNQMVWLIKKGDAILSSQPKHASIRLCRRFGVKDPRVFRTSLVVSDEDEAPQRYAKIDPAIHYDFTDIPEASFKSIRAGTRGTPYFCAFFRIEITLEAKVKCRVMFDDQERGFEEINYV
;
A
#
# COMPACT_ATOMS: atom_id res chain seq x y z
N MET A 1 52.65 70.58 -74.45
CA MET A 1 52.03 69.25 -74.70
C MET A 1 52.13 68.48 -73.41
N ILE A 2 51.12 67.92 -72.73
CA ILE A 2 49.70 67.66 -72.95
C ILE A 2 49.04 67.67 -71.54
N ARG A 3 47.73 67.90 -71.54
CA ARG A 3 46.81 68.18 -70.42
C ARG A 3 46.43 66.96 -69.56
N THR A 4 46.02 67.27 -68.33
CA THR A 4 45.04 66.60 -67.44
C THR A 4 43.76 66.11 -68.18
N PRO A 5 42.93 65.17 -67.65
CA PRO A 5 42.22 65.39 -66.38
C PRO A 5 41.87 64.19 -65.48
N GLN A 6 41.58 64.61 -64.25
CA GLN A 6 40.90 63.97 -63.12
C GLN A 6 39.38 63.98 -63.34
N THR A 7 38.65 62.93 -62.93
CA THR A 7 37.25 63.08 -62.47
C THR A 7 36.88 62.05 -61.41
N ASP A 8 36.29 62.57 -60.34
CA ASP A 8 35.66 61.93 -59.20
C ASP A 8 34.51 60.98 -59.55
N ARG A 9 34.27 60.00 -58.67
CA ARG A 9 32.94 59.82 -58.02
C ARG A 9 33.02 58.83 -56.84
N LYS A 10 32.96 59.40 -55.63
CA LYS A 10 32.51 58.75 -54.38
C LYS A 10 31.10 58.16 -54.56
N TRP A 11 30.83 56.96 -54.03
CA TRP A 11 29.61 56.59 -53.28
C TRP A 11 29.87 55.29 -52.48
N SER A 12 29.69 55.33 -51.16
CA SER A 12 29.42 54.20 -50.25
C SER A 12 28.04 54.51 -49.63
N PRO A 13 27.16 53.56 -49.27
CA PRO A 13 27.46 52.48 -48.30
C PRO A 13 26.73 51.13 -48.52
N LEU A 14 27.31 50.04 -48.02
CA LEU A 14 26.53 48.84 -47.69
C LEU A 14 26.74 48.53 -46.20
N GLN A 15 25.65 48.62 -45.45
CA GLN A 15 25.55 48.29 -44.03
C GLN A 15 25.55 46.76 -43.80
N PRO A 16 25.81 46.31 -42.55
CA PRO A 16 26.42 45.02 -42.28
C PRO A 16 25.42 43.86 -42.28
N GLN A 17 25.75 42.77 -42.97
CA GLN A 17 25.04 41.50 -42.83
C GLN A 17 25.54 40.77 -41.58
N ARG A 18 24.64 40.68 -40.60
CA ARG A 18 24.71 39.82 -39.40
C ARG A 18 24.88 38.35 -39.80
N ALA A 19 25.80 37.67 -39.13
CA ALA A 19 25.56 36.33 -38.61
C ALA A 19 26.47 36.11 -37.39
N SER A 20 26.00 36.54 -36.22
CA SER A 20 26.59 36.09 -34.95
C SER A 20 26.31 34.60 -34.82
N VAL A 21 27.39 33.83 -34.79
CA VAL A 21 27.42 32.42 -34.43
C VAL A 21 26.85 32.28 -33.02
N ALA A 22 25.62 31.79 -32.90
CA ALA A 22 25.02 31.44 -31.61
C ALA A 22 25.54 30.05 -31.21
N THR A 23 26.71 30.02 -30.58
CA THR A 23 27.25 28.81 -29.96
C THR A 23 26.34 28.41 -28.79
N LEU A 24 25.59 27.33 -28.96
CA LEU A 24 24.74 26.69 -27.95
C LEU A 24 25.60 25.98 -26.88
N THR A 25 26.36 26.72 -26.09
CA THR A 25 27.06 26.14 -24.93
C THR A 25 27.29 27.20 -23.87
N GLY A 26 26.55 27.13 -22.75
CA GLY A 26 26.90 27.87 -21.54
C GLY A 26 25.78 28.69 -20.91
N SER A 27 24.67 28.07 -20.50
CA SER A 27 23.90 28.61 -19.37
C SER A 27 23.77 27.56 -18.28
N LEU A 28 24.92 27.23 -17.69
CA LEU A 28 24.95 26.60 -16.38
C LEU A 28 24.42 27.62 -15.36
N LEU A 29 23.32 27.26 -14.71
CA LEU A 29 22.95 27.61 -13.34
C LEU A 29 23.24 29.05 -12.92
N HIS A 30 22.32 29.96 -13.23
CA HIS A 30 22.18 31.11 -12.36
C HIS A 30 21.07 30.84 -11.34
N SER A 31 21.40 30.92 -10.05
CA SER A 31 20.52 30.62 -8.91
C SER A 31 19.16 31.35 -9.02
N TRP A 32 19.18 32.60 -9.46
CA TRP A 32 17.98 33.41 -9.70
C TRP A 32 17.05 32.85 -10.78
N VAL A 33 17.56 32.25 -11.87
CA VAL A 33 16.74 31.66 -12.94
C VAL A 33 16.11 30.36 -12.45
N ALA A 34 16.80 29.61 -11.59
CA ALA A 34 16.22 28.44 -10.95
C ALA A 34 15.06 28.83 -10.00
N VAL A 35 15.22 29.92 -9.23
CA VAL A 35 14.16 30.45 -8.36
C VAL A 35 12.97 30.95 -9.19
N THR A 36 13.20 31.72 -10.26
CA THR A 36 12.11 32.23 -11.11
C THR A 36 11.41 31.10 -11.86
N ARG A 37 12.15 30.13 -12.41
CA ARG A 37 11.56 28.93 -13.04
C ARG A 37 10.77 28.11 -12.02
N GLY A 38 11.29 27.91 -10.82
CA GLY A 38 10.59 27.23 -9.73
C GLY A 38 9.30 27.95 -9.32
N ALA A 39 9.33 29.28 -9.21
CA ALA A 39 8.15 30.09 -8.88
C ALA A 39 7.08 30.06 -9.97
N ILE A 40 7.47 30.12 -11.25
CA ILE A 40 6.55 30.01 -12.39
C ILE A 40 5.91 28.63 -12.44
N ILE A 41 6.71 27.56 -12.32
CA ILE A 41 6.20 26.17 -12.29
C ILE A 41 5.25 25.98 -11.11
N ARG A 42 5.60 26.48 -9.91
CA ARG A 42 4.75 26.42 -8.71
C ARG A 42 3.44 27.22 -8.87
N GLY A 43 3.48 28.36 -9.55
CA GLY A 43 2.31 29.17 -9.89
C GLY A 43 1.37 28.45 -10.85
N LEU A 44 1.90 27.83 -11.89
CA LEU A 44 1.15 27.04 -12.87
C LEU A 44 0.58 25.74 -12.28
N GLU A 45 1.27 25.12 -11.32
CA GLU A 45 0.75 23.97 -10.57
C GLU A 45 -0.45 24.34 -9.68
N LYS A 46 -0.55 25.59 -9.22
CA LYS A 46 -1.63 26.03 -8.32
C LYS A 46 -3.00 26.04 -9.01
N ASP A 47 -3.02 26.21 -10.33
CA ASP A 47 -4.23 26.10 -11.17
C ASP A 47 -4.58 24.64 -11.50
N ARG A 48 -3.65 23.70 -11.31
CA ARG A 48 -3.89 22.25 -11.35
C ARG A 48 -4.01 21.73 -9.92
N ASN A 49 -5.16 21.93 -9.31
CA ASN A 49 -5.48 21.54 -7.92
C ASN A 49 -5.48 20.01 -7.66
N ASN A 50 -4.79 19.23 -8.49
CA ASN A 50 -4.69 17.77 -8.44
C ASN A 50 -3.23 17.31 -8.31
N SER A 51 -2.43 18.00 -7.49
CA SER A 51 -1.09 17.50 -7.14
C SER A 51 -1.25 16.24 -6.30
N ILE A 52 -1.11 15.06 -6.93
CA ILE A 52 -1.13 13.76 -6.25
C ILE A 52 0.12 13.69 -5.38
N LYS A 53 -0.03 13.91 -4.07
CA LYS A 53 1.05 13.70 -3.10
C LYS A 53 1.13 12.21 -2.79
N ILE A 54 2.31 11.64 -3.00
CA ILE A 54 2.62 10.25 -2.64
C ILE A 54 3.35 10.26 -1.29
N HIS A 55 2.77 9.58 -0.31
CA HIS A 55 3.39 9.33 0.99
C HIS A 55 3.87 7.87 1.05
N ARG A 56 4.89 7.60 1.86
CA ARG A 56 5.29 6.22 2.15
C ARG A 56 4.68 5.77 3.47
N CYS A 57 4.19 4.53 3.51
CA CYS A 57 3.67 3.96 4.73
C CYS A 57 4.76 3.87 5.79
N ARG A 58 4.52 4.40 6.99
CA ARG A 58 5.51 4.42 8.08
C ARG A 58 5.68 3.08 8.79
N ARG A 59 4.64 2.25 8.76
CA ARG A 59 4.51 1.01 9.54
C ARG A 59 3.93 -0.10 8.67
N SER A 60 4.19 -1.33 9.05
CA SER A 60 3.57 -2.51 8.45
C SER A 60 2.30 -2.88 9.22
N TYR A 61 1.24 -3.23 8.51
CA TYR A 61 -0.05 -3.64 9.05
C TYR A 61 -0.40 -5.02 8.54
N GLY A 62 -0.70 -5.92 9.46
CA GLY A 62 -0.93 -7.32 9.13
C GLY A 62 -1.85 -7.99 10.14
N ILE A 63 -2.15 -9.25 9.87
CA ILE A 63 -2.95 -10.08 10.75
C ILE A 63 -2.20 -11.35 11.12
N SER A 64 -2.42 -11.83 12.34
CA SER A 64 -1.91 -13.12 12.77
C SER A 64 -2.89 -14.23 12.40
N VAL A 65 -2.40 -15.26 11.73
CA VAL A 65 -3.21 -16.37 11.21
C VAL A 65 -2.54 -17.71 11.53
N SER A 66 -3.34 -18.78 11.45
CA SER A 66 -2.80 -20.13 11.36
C SER A 66 -2.59 -20.52 9.90
N GLN A 67 -1.46 -21.15 9.59
CA GLN A 67 -1.10 -21.61 8.25
C GLN A 67 -0.84 -23.12 8.26
N PRO A 68 -0.98 -23.82 7.12
CA PRO A 68 -0.51 -25.20 7.00
C PRO A 68 0.95 -25.33 7.44
N TRP A 69 1.24 -26.37 8.23
CA TRP A 69 2.57 -26.56 8.77
C TRP A 69 3.61 -26.85 7.68
N SER A 70 4.83 -26.35 7.87
CA SER A 70 5.97 -26.62 6.99
C SER A 70 7.24 -26.56 7.84
N SER A 71 7.98 -27.67 7.90
CA SER A 71 9.23 -27.77 8.66
C SER A 71 10.35 -26.85 8.15
N PHE A 72 10.27 -26.39 6.90
CA PHE A 72 11.24 -25.46 6.32
C PHE A 72 11.00 -24.01 6.72
N LYS A 73 9.78 -23.68 7.14
CA LYS A 73 9.34 -22.29 7.38
C LYS A 73 9.01 -22.01 8.85
N HIS A 74 8.46 -22.98 9.56
CA HIS A 74 7.85 -22.76 10.86
C HIS A 74 8.67 -23.41 12.00
N SER A 75 8.65 -22.77 13.18
CA SER A 75 9.27 -23.29 14.41
C SER A 75 8.36 -24.32 15.07
N LEU A 76 8.92 -25.42 15.60
CA LEU A 76 8.15 -26.50 16.23
C LEU A 76 7.27 -26.00 17.39
N GLU A 77 7.62 -24.88 18.02
CA GLU A 77 6.82 -24.22 19.05
C GLU A 77 5.45 -23.70 18.57
N ASP A 78 5.37 -23.39 17.27
CA ASP A 78 4.15 -22.91 16.63
C ASP A 78 3.26 -24.05 16.11
N GLU A 79 3.78 -25.27 16.11
CA GLU A 79 3.08 -26.44 15.62
C GLU A 79 1.88 -26.79 16.50
N TYR A 80 0.76 -27.14 15.87
CA TYR A 80 -0.38 -27.79 16.50
C TYR A 80 -1.17 -28.60 15.48
N ASP A 81 -1.86 -29.64 15.93
CA ASP A 81 -2.85 -30.35 15.11
C ASP A 81 -4.21 -29.66 15.25
N ASP A 82 -4.82 -29.29 14.13
CA ASP A 82 -6.12 -28.62 14.13
C ASP A 82 -7.20 -29.57 14.66
N PRO A 83 -8.02 -29.14 15.64
CA PRO A 83 -8.97 -30.03 16.29
C PRO A 83 -10.13 -30.47 15.37
N PHE A 84 -10.34 -29.81 14.23
CA PHE A 84 -11.47 -30.06 13.34
C PHE A 84 -11.10 -30.93 12.14
N ASP A 85 -9.99 -30.64 11.45
CA ASP A 85 -9.53 -31.43 10.30
C ASP A 85 -8.34 -32.36 10.62
N GLY A 86 -7.71 -32.21 11.78
CA GLY A 86 -6.54 -33.01 12.18
C GLY A 86 -5.29 -32.65 11.39
N GLU A 87 -5.34 -31.62 10.54
CA GLU A 87 -4.17 -31.19 9.79
C GLU A 87 -3.21 -30.43 10.70
N LYS A 88 -1.92 -30.71 10.52
CA LYS A 88 -0.86 -29.99 11.22
C LYS A 88 -0.76 -28.56 10.70
N LYS A 89 -0.81 -27.58 11.62
CA LYS A 89 -0.77 -26.14 11.32
C LYS A 89 0.28 -25.44 12.20
N ALA A 90 0.70 -24.26 11.75
CA ALA A 90 1.52 -23.34 12.51
C ALA A 90 0.67 -22.15 12.96
N LYS A 91 0.63 -21.88 14.26
CA LYS A 91 -0.03 -20.70 14.85
C LYS A 91 0.85 -19.46 14.75
N ASN A 92 0.27 -18.28 15.00
CA ASN A 92 1.01 -17.02 15.12
C ASN A 92 1.82 -16.58 13.88
N GLN A 93 1.42 -17.04 12.69
CA GLN A 93 2.09 -16.69 11.44
C GLN A 93 1.54 -15.36 10.91
N MET A 94 2.45 -14.46 10.54
CA MET A 94 2.07 -13.13 10.08
C MET A 94 1.75 -13.10 8.60
N VAL A 95 0.64 -12.42 8.28
CA VAL A 95 0.33 -11.99 6.93
C VAL A 95 0.22 -10.46 6.90
N TRP A 96 1.26 -9.83 6.34
CA TRP A 96 1.34 -8.39 6.15
C TRP A 96 0.58 -7.99 4.89
N LEU A 97 -0.45 -7.16 5.04
CA LEU A 97 -1.32 -6.69 3.96
C LEU A 97 -0.85 -5.35 3.40
N ILE A 98 -0.33 -4.49 4.27
CA ILE A 98 0.30 -3.23 3.91
C ILE A 98 1.67 -3.22 4.57
N LYS A 99 2.73 -2.97 3.80
CA LYS A 99 4.10 -2.97 4.32
C LYS A 99 4.60 -1.54 4.51
N LYS A 100 5.52 -1.36 5.46
CA LYS A 100 6.32 -0.16 5.58
C LYS A 100 7.00 0.14 4.23
N GLY A 101 6.96 1.40 3.83
CA GLY A 101 7.46 1.84 2.53
C GLY A 101 6.45 1.80 1.38
N ASP A 102 5.30 1.13 1.54
CA ASP A 102 4.26 1.11 0.51
C ASP A 102 3.82 2.53 0.15
N ALA A 103 3.64 2.80 -1.15
CA ALA A 103 3.18 4.09 -1.63
C ALA A 103 1.67 4.29 -1.33
N ILE A 104 1.36 5.39 -0.66
CA ILE A 104 0.01 5.85 -0.31
C ILE A 104 -0.25 7.11 -1.13
N LEU A 105 -1.29 7.08 -1.96
CA LEU A 105 -1.70 8.23 -2.75
C LEU A 105 -2.64 9.08 -1.90
N SER A 106 -2.42 10.40 -1.86
CA SER A 106 -3.33 11.30 -1.13
C SER A 106 -4.72 11.37 -1.75
N SER A 107 -4.85 10.99 -3.03
CA SER A 107 -6.12 10.96 -3.76
C SER A 107 -6.86 9.63 -3.66
N GLN A 108 -6.19 8.55 -3.22
CA GLN A 108 -6.79 7.20 -3.18
C GLN A 108 -6.32 6.40 -1.96
N PRO A 109 -7.24 5.88 -1.15
CA PRO A 109 -6.88 5.03 -0.03
C PRO A 109 -6.16 3.76 -0.50
N LYS A 110 -5.16 3.33 0.28
CA LYS A 110 -4.53 2.04 0.03
C LYS A 110 -5.42 0.97 0.63
N HIS A 111 -5.97 0.10 -0.22
CA HIS A 111 -6.81 -1.02 0.19
C HIS A 111 -6.09 -2.35 -0.04
N ALA A 112 -6.16 -3.25 0.94
CA ALA A 112 -5.65 -4.61 0.86
C ALA A 112 -6.60 -5.56 1.59
N SER A 113 -6.71 -6.80 1.12
CA SER A 113 -7.61 -7.77 1.74
C SER A 113 -7.07 -9.18 1.70
N ILE A 114 -7.60 -10.03 2.58
CA ILE A 114 -7.27 -11.45 2.68
C ILE A 114 -8.51 -12.26 3.00
N ARG A 115 -8.60 -13.45 2.40
CA ARG A 115 -9.64 -14.43 2.71
C ARG A 115 -9.15 -15.38 3.80
N LEU A 116 -9.98 -15.60 4.80
CA LEU A 116 -9.72 -16.50 5.91
C LEU A 116 -10.85 -17.53 6.05
N CYS A 117 -10.56 -18.57 6.80
CA CYS A 117 -11.53 -19.59 7.19
C CYS A 117 -11.50 -19.75 8.71
N ARG A 118 -12.67 -19.61 9.35
CA ARG A 118 -12.87 -19.98 10.76
C ARG A 118 -13.62 -21.30 10.81
N ARG A 119 -13.06 -22.23 11.58
CA ARG A 119 -13.68 -23.52 11.87
C ARG A 119 -14.28 -23.48 13.26
N PHE A 120 -15.48 -24.03 13.42
CA PHE A 120 -16.17 -24.12 14.69
C PHE A 120 -17.16 -25.30 14.68
N GLY A 121 -17.33 -25.93 15.83
CA GLY A 121 -18.27 -27.02 16.04
C GLY A 121 -19.72 -26.53 16.12
N VAL A 122 -20.65 -27.49 16.12
CA VAL A 122 -22.10 -27.19 16.16
C VAL A 122 -22.52 -26.45 17.43
N LYS A 123 -21.83 -26.71 18.55
CA LYS A 123 -22.12 -26.10 19.87
C LYS A 123 -21.17 -24.95 20.23
N ASP A 124 -20.21 -24.64 19.35
CA ASP A 124 -19.22 -23.61 19.63
C ASP A 124 -19.83 -22.21 19.43
N PRO A 125 -19.43 -21.21 20.23
CA PRO A 125 -19.85 -19.84 20.01
C PRO A 125 -19.33 -19.34 18.65
N ARG A 126 -20.15 -18.54 17.95
CA ARG A 126 -19.79 -17.95 16.64
C ARG A 126 -19.19 -16.55 16.76
N VAL A 127 -18.59 -16.27 17.92
CA VAL A 127 -17.89 -15.03 18.21
C VAL A 127 -16.40 -15.30 18.14
N PHE A 128 -15.68 -14.52 17.33
CA PHE A 128 -14.27 -14.76 17.04
C PHE A 128 -13.44 -13.50 17.24
N ARG A 129 -12.14 -13.72 17.36
CA ARG A 129 -11.11 -12.68 17.48
C ARG A 129 -9.97 -12.98 16.52
N THR A 130 -9.49 -11.95 15.81
CA THR A 130 -8.26 -12.02 15.01
C THR A 130 -7.33 -10.88 15.41
N SER A 131 -6.07 -11.19 15.71
CA SER A 131 -5.08 -10.19 16.11
C SER A 131 -4.66 -9.33 14.91
N LEU A 132 -4.77 -8.01 15.08
CA LEU A 132 -4.32 -6.99 14.13
C LEU A 132 -2.97 -6.47 14.61
N VAL A 133 -1.94 -6.71 13.82
CA VAL A 133 -0.56 -6.47 14.24
C VAL A 133 0.01 -5.26 13.51
N VAL A 134 0.73 -4.43 14.25
CA VAL A 134 1.45 -3.27 13.73
C VAL A 134 2.93 -3.46 14.00
N SER A 135 3.78 -3.22 12.99
CA SER A 135 5.24 -3.27 13.16
C SER A 135 5.92 -2.04 12.57
N ASP A 136 6.86 -1.49 13.34
CA ASP A 136 7.68 -0.33 12.98
C ASP A 136 9.05 -0.74 12.41
N GLU A 137 9.34 -2.03 12.45
CA GLU A 137 10.60 -2.61 11.96
C GLU A 137 10.73 -2.43 10.44
N ASP A 138 11.96 -2.27 9.97
CA ASP A 138 12.25 -2.14 8.53
C ASP A 138 11.92 -3.44 7.79
N GLU A 139 12.20 -4.58 8.42
CA GLU A 139 11.76 -5.89 7.97
C GLU A 139 10.71 -6.42 8.95
N ALA A 140 9.46 -6.51 8.50
CA ALA A 140 8.37 -6.91 9.36
C ALA A 140 8.49 -8.42 9.74
N PRO A 141 8.32 -8.77 11.03
CA PRO A 141 8.58 -10.13 11.49
C PRO A 141 7.60 -11.14 10.88
N GLN A 142 8.08 -12.36 10.63
CA GLN A 142 7.25 -13.44 10.07
C GLN A 142 6.38 -14.12 11.14
N ARG A 143 6.82 -14.09 12.39
CA ARG A 143 6.14 -14.67 13.55
C ARG A 143 5.83 -13.55 14.54
N TYR A 144 4.66 -13.61 15.14
CA TYR A 144 4.26 -12.63 16.15
C TYR A 144 4.10 -13.28 17.53
N ALA A 145 4.75 -12.70 18.54
CA ALA A 145 4.80 -13.24 19.90
C ALA A 145 4.14 -12.34 20.95
N LYS A 146 3.72 -11.13 20.59
CA LYS A 146 3.10 -10.17 21.51
C LYS A 146 1.57 -10.26 21.45
N ILE A 147 0.89 -9.51 22.31
CA ILE A 147 -0.57 -9.38 22.32
C ILE A 147 -0.90 -7.97 21.84
N ASP A 148 -1.40 -7.87 20.62
CA ASP A 148 -1.79 -6.61 19.97
C ASP A 148 -3.32 -6.41 20.02
N PRO A 149 -3.82 -5.22 19.62
CA PRO A 149 -5.23 -5.01 19.36
C PRO A 149 -5.78 -6.11 18.44
N ALA A 150 -7.04 -6.43 18.61
CA ALA A 150 -7.66 -7.49 17.86
C ALA A 150 -9.06 -7.13 17.46
N ILE A 151 -9.44 -7.57 16.27
CA ILE A 151 -10.77 -7.34 15.75
C ILE A 151 -11.67 -8.45 16.27
N HIS A 152 -12.74 -8.04 16.94
CA HIS A 152 -13.83 -8.92 17.35
C HIS A 152 -14.90 -8.92 16.27
N TYR A 153 -15.47 -10.09 15.97
CA TYR A 153 -16.54 -10.23 15.00
C TYR A 153 -17.47 -11.37 15.39
N ASP A 154 -18.75 -11.19 15.07
CA ASP A 154 -19.82 -12.10 15.46
C ASP A 154 -20.56 -12.63 14.22
N PHE A 155 -20.66 -13.96 14.14
CA PHE A 155 -21.39 -14.70 13.11
C PHE A 155 -22.61 -15.43 13.68
N THR A 156 -23.05 -15.10 14.90
CA THR A 156 -24.18 -15.76 15.59
C THR A 156 -25.49 -15.60 14.84
N ASP A 157 -25.77 -14.39 14.31
CA ASP A 157 -26.99 -14.09 13.54
C ASP A 157 -26.99 -14.66 12.11
N ILE A 158 -25.89 -15.30 11.69
CA ILE A 158 -25.76 -15.86 10.35
C ILE A 158 -26.34 -17.28 10.35
N PRO A 159 -27.28 -17.59 9.44
CA PRO A 159 -27.83 -18.94 9.31
C PRO A 159 -26.76 -19.98 9.02
N GLU A 160 -26.90 -21.18 9.59
CA GLU A 160 -25.93 -22.26 9.41
C GLU A 160 -25.76 -22.69 7.95
N ALA A 161 -26.80 -22.52 7.14
CA ALA A 161 -26.79 -22.82 5.72
C ALA A 161 -25.78 -21.96 4.93
N SER A 162 -25.39 -20.79 5.45
CA SER A 162 -24.37 -19.93 4.85
C SER A 162 -22.95 -20.45 5.10
N PHE A 163 -22.76 -21.38 6.03
CA PHE A 163 -21.45 -21.96 6.30
C PHE A 163 -21.27 -23.28 5.56
N LYS A 164 -20.03 -23.57 5.16
CA LYS A 164 -19.70 -24.87 4.59
C LYS A 164 -19.69 -25.91 5.72
N SER A 165 -20.68 -26.79 5.75
CA SER A 165 -20.76 -27.91 6.68
C SER A 165 -19.83 -29.06 6.26
N ILE A 166 -19.06 -29.59 7.21
CA ILE A 166 -18.20 -30.75 7.04
C ILE A 166 -18.66 -31.83 8.02
N ARG A 167 -19.13 -32.95 7.49
CA ARG A 167 -19.74 -34.04 8.27
C ARG A 167 -18.73 -35.02 8.87
N ALA A 168 -17.52 -35.07 8.31
CA ALA A 168 -16.46 -36.00 8.71
C ALA A 168 -15.22 -35.22 9.16
N GLY A 169 -15.31 -34.54 10.31
CA GLY A 169 -14.14 -33.99 10.98
C GLY A 169 -13.39 -35.03 11.80
N THR A 170 -12.43 -34.56 12.58
CA THR A 170 -11.67 -35.38 13.52
C THR A 170 -12.62 -36.16 14.42
N ARG A 171 -12.43 -37.49 14.51
CA ARG A 171 -13.29 -38.43 15.26
C ARG A 171 -14.76 -38.45 14.80
N GLY A 172 -15.04 -38.11 13.53
CA GLY A 172 -16.40 -38.11 12.97
C GLY A 172 -17.30 -36.99 13.49
N THR A 173 -16.74 -36.00 14.17
CA THR A 173 -17.51 -34.86 14.69
C THR A 173 -17.75 -33.85 13.56
N PRO A 174 -19.01 -33.43 13.31
CA PRO A 174 -19.30 -32.43 12.30
C PRO A 174 -18.86 -31.04 12.77
N TYR A 175 -18.42 -30.21 11.83
CA TYR A 175 -18.04 -28.82 12.07
C TYR A 175 -18.38 -27.95 10.86
N PHE A 176 -18.32 -26.63 11.06
CA PHE A 176 -18.58 -25.63 10.03
C PHE A 176 -17.30 -24.88 9.67
N CYS A 177 -17.24 -24.43 8.41
CA CYS A 177 -16.24 -23.52 7.90
C CYS A 177 -16.93 -22.22 7.46
N ALA A 178 -16.65 -21.12 8.15
CA ALA A 178 -17.00 -19.78 7.71
C ALA A 178 -15.85 -19.18 6.92
N PHE A 179 -16.08 -18.94 5.62
CA PHE A 179 -15.16 -18.20 4.76
C PHE A 179 -15.54 -16.73 4.77
N PHE A 180 -14.59 -15.87 5.07
CA PHE A 180 -14.81 -14.44 5.17
C PHE A 180 -13.56 -13.69 4.72
N ARG A 181 -13.69 -12.37 4.59
CA ARG A 181 -12.60 -11.50 4.19
C ARG A 181 -12.27 -10.52 5.31
N ILE A 182 -10.99 -10.28 5.53
CA ILE A 182 -10.53 -9.12 6.29
C ILE A 182 -10.02 -8.10 5.30
N GLU A 183 -10.49 -6.87 5.42
CA GLU A 183 -10.13 -5.73 4.59
C GLU A 183 -9.43 -4.67 5.44
N ILE A 184 -8.24 -4.25 5.02
CA ILE A 184 -7.51 -3.12 5.61
C ILE A 184 -7.52 -1.98 4.62
N THR A 185 -8.00 -0.82 5.08
CA THR A 185 -7.98 0.43 4.33
C THR A 185 -7.14 1.44 5.08
N LEU A 186 -6.14 2.00 4.39
CA LEU A 186 -5.26 3.03 4.93
C LEU A 186 -5.56 4.38 4.27
N GLU A 187 -6.07 5.29 5.11
CA GLU A 187 -6.38 6.70 4.79
C GLU A 187 -5.60 7.61 5.75
N ALA A 188 -6.29 8.48 6.50
CA ALA A 188 -5.75 9.18 7.68
C ALA A 188 -5.61 8.26 8.89
N LYS A 189 -6.36 7.16 8.92
CA LYS A 189 -6.32 6.11 9.94
C LYS A 189 -6.35 4.75 9.25
N VAL A 190 -5.98 3.72 10.00
CA VAL A 190 -6.04 2.33 9.54
C VAL A 190 -7.38 1.77 9.96
N LYS A 191 -8.23 1.46 8.99
CA LYS A 191 -9.54 0.83 9.20
C LYS A 191 -9.43 -0.63 8.84
N CYS A 192 -9.81 -1.51 9.76
CA CYS A 192 -9.87 -2.94 9.52
C CYS A 192 -11.31 -3.43 9.64
N ARG A 193 -11.80 -4.13 8.61
CA ARG A 193 -13.17 -4.63 8.52
C ARG A 193 -13.18 -6.13 8.30
N VAL A 194 -14.12 -6.80 8.96
CA VAL A 194 -14.42 -8.22 8.73
C VAL A 194 -15.70 -8.29 7.92
N MET A 195 -15.59 -8.85 6.72
CA MET A 195 -16.68 -8.95 5.75
C MET A 195 -17.08 -10.41 5.57
N PHE A 196 -18.36 -10.73 5.76
CA PHE A 196 -18.96 -12.03 5.45
C PHE A 196 -20.11 -11.79 4.46
N ASP A 197 -20.08 -12.41 3.29
CA ASP A 197 -21.04 -12.19 2.20
C ASP A 197 -21.31 -10.69 1.93
N ASP A 198 -20.22 -9.91 1.83
CA ASP A 198 -20.22 -8.46 1.62
C ASP A 198 -20.92 -7.62 2.72
N GLN A 199 -21.28 -8.23 3.85
CA GLN A 199 -21.76 -7.55 5.05
C GLN A 199 -20.65 -7.41 6.10
N GLU A 200 -20.53 -6.21 6.68
CA GLU A 200 -19.59 -5.95 7.79
C GLU A 200 -20.08 -6.67 9.07
N ARG A 201 -19.17 -7.43 9.70
CA ARG A 201 -19.42 -8.22 10.92
C ARG A 201 -18.52 -7.84 12.09
N GLY A 202 -17.51 -7.02 11.83
CA GLY A 202 -16.57 -6.52 12.81
C GLY A 202 -15.74 -5.40 12.22
N PHE A 203 -15.34 -4.47 13.07
CA PHE A 203 -14.61 -3.28 12.68
C PHE A 203 -13.63 -2.90 13.80
N GLU A 204 -12.44 -2.48 13.41
CA GLU A 204 -11.44 -1.91 14.31
C GLU A 204 -10.74 -0.74 13.62
N GLU A 205 -10.47 0.33 14.36
CA GLU A 205 -9.74 1.49 13.85
C GLU A 205 -8.46 1.73 14.68
N ILE A 206 -7.32 1.75 14.00
CA ILE A 206 -6.03 2.07 14.62
C ILE A 206 -5.58 3.45 14.14
N ASN A 207 -5.15 4.28 15.10
CA ASN A 207 -4.57 5.59 14.80
C ASN A 207 -3.26 5.43 14.03
N TYR A 208 -3.16 6.13 12.90
CA TYR A 208 -1.93 6.24 12.14
C TYR A 208 -1.01 7.29 12.79
N VAL A 209 -0.11 6.86 13.68
CA VAL A 209 0.94 7.73 14.27
C VAL A 209 2.23 7.55 13.50
#